data_AF-A0AAW2IX81-F1
#
_entry.id   AF-A0AAW2IX81-F1
#
_cell.length_a   1.000
_cell.length_b   1.000
_cell.length_c   1.000
_cell.angle_alpha   90.00
_cell.angle_beta   90.00
_cell.angle_gamma   90.00
#
_symmetry.space_group_name_H-M   'P 1'
#
loop_
_entity.id
_entity.type
_entity.pdbx_description
1 polymer ?
#
loop_
_entity_poly.entity_id
_entity_poly.type
_entity_poly.pdbx_seq_one_letter_code
_entity_poly.pdbx_strand_id
1 'polypeptide(L)'
;MNEQVLHSYSADEVKTALFQMYPYKSPRSDVSAILRIKLVSKAIATKVKSFLSSDISKFQSDFLPGRLITDTVLIAYEINHYLAHKYWGSVGDVALKLDFSKAYDRVEWIFLERVLARGA
;
A
#
# COMPACT_ATOMS: atom_id res chain seq x y z
N MET A 1 6.24 20.81 2.28
CA MET A 1 5.70 19.72 3.13
C MET A 1 4.20 19.78 2.98
N ASN A 2 3.56 18.75 2.43
CA ASN A 2 2.16 18.81 2.02
C ASN A 2 1.23 19.05 3.21
N GLU A 3 0.56 20.20 3.22
CA GLU A 3 -0.35 20.62 4.28
C GLU A 3 -1.53 19.65 4.47
N GLN A 4 -1.89 18.90 3.42
CA GLN A 4 -2.97 17.91 3.45
C GLN A 4 -2.70 16.73 4.40
N VAL A 5 -1.45 16.30 4.54
CA VAL A 5 -1.09 15.17 5.43
C VAL A 5 -0.95 15.63 6.89
N LEU A 6 -0.59 16.90 7.10
CA LEU A 6 -0.37 17.49 8.42
C LEU A 6 -1.59 18.18 9.04
N HIS A 7 -2.70 18.30 8.31
CA HIS A 7 -3.90 18.92 8.85
C HIS A 7 -4.47 18.10 10.03
N SER A 8 -5.02 18.82 11.01
CA SER A 8 -5.65 18.24 12.20
C SER A 8 -6.78 17.28 11.82
N TYR A 9 -6.90 16.16 12.52
CA TYR A 9 -7.96 15.19 12.26
C TYR A 9 -9.34 15.73 12.65
N SER A 10 -10.33 15.54 11.79
CA SER A 10 -11.73 15.85 12.11
C SER A 10 -12.41 14.68 12.83
N ALA A 11 -13.49 14.95 13.56
CA ALA A 11 -14.27 13.90 14.22
C ALA A 11 -14.83 12.88 13.22
N ASP A 12 -15.19 13.33 12.00
CA ASP A 12 -15.71 12.47 10.93
C ASP A 12 -14.66 11.55 10.33
N GLU A 13 -13.40 12.01 10.21
CA GLU A 13 -12.28 11.17 9.77
C GLU A 13 -12.02 10.06 10.78
N VAL A 14 -11.98 10.40 12.07
CA VAL A 14 -11.77 9.44 13.16
C VAL A 14 -12.92 8.44 13.24
N LYS A 15 -14.16 8.91 13.08
CA LYS A 15 -15.35 8.07 13.03
C LYS A 15 -15.27 7.09 11.86
N THR A 16 -14.96 7.58 10.66
CA THR A 16 -14.75 6.74 9.47
C THR A 16 -13.68 5.67 9.71
N ALA A 17 -12.54 6.06 10.28
CA ALA A 17 -11.46 5.12 10.60
C ALA A 17 -11.93 4.03 11.58
N LEU A 18 -12.66 4.41 12.64
CA LEU A 18 -13.21 3.50 13.63
C LEU A 18 -14.18 2.49 13.01
N PHE A 19 -15.12 2.95 12.17
CA PHE A 19 -16.09 2.06 11.52
C PHE A 19 -15.45 1.13 10.48
N GLN A 20 -14.32 1.51 9.88
CA GLN A 20 -13.56 0.62 9.00
C GLN A 20 -12.79 -0.49 9.76
N MET A 21 -12.76 -0.46 11.09
CA MET A 21 -12.03 -1.42 11.93
C MET A 21 -12.89 -2.58 12.47
N TYR A 22 -14.04 -2.88 11.86
CA TYR A 22 -14.98 -3.95 12.28
C TYR A 22 -14.27 -5.21 12.85
N PRO A 23 -14.78 -5.82 13.93
CA PRO A 23 -13.97 -6.55 14.90
C PRO A 23 -13.76 -8.00 14.46
N TYR A 24 -12.52 -8.39 14.14
CA TYR A 24 -12.19 -9.78 13.79
C TYR A 24 -10.88 -10.30 14.38
N LYS A 25 -10.29 -9.65 15.39
CA LYS A 25 -9.04 -10.15 16.00
C LYS A 25 -9.19 -10.48 17.47
N SER A 26 -8.53 -11.58 17.85
CA SER A 26 -8.60 -12.21 19.16
C SER A 26 -8.34 -11.21 20.30
N PRO A 27 -9.15 -11.22 21.37
CA PRO A 27 -8.92 -10.38 22.54
C PRO A 27 -7.60 -10.81 23.22
N ARG A 28 -6.66 -9.88 23.38
CA ARG A 28 -5.53 -10.02 24.31
C ARG A 28 -5.77 -9.12 25.51
N SER A 29 -5.10 -9.43 26.62
CA SER A 29 -5.32 -8.88 27.97
C SER A 29 -5.31 -7.35 28.11
N ASP A 30 -4.82 -6.59 27.13
CA ASP A 30 -4.84 -5.12 27.12
C ASP A 30 -5.58 -4.56 25.89
N VAL A 31 -6.88 -4.88 25.80
CA VAL A 31 -7.74 -4.56 24.66
C VAL A 31 -7.81 -3.03 24.42
N SER A 32 -7.80 -2.22 25.48
CA SER A 32 -8.00 -0.77 25.41
C SER A 32 -6.83 -0.02 24.76
N ALA A 33 -5.59 -0.30 25.17
CA ALA A 33 -4.41 0.35 24.60
C ALA A 33 -4.20 -0.04 23.13
N ILE A 34 -4.44 -1.32 22.80
CA ILE A 34 -4.33 -1.83 21.43
C ILE A 34 -5.38 -1.20 20.51
N LEU A 35 -6.61 -1.00 20.98
CA LEU A 35 -7.66 -0.32 20.21
C LEU A 35 -7.26 1.12 19.86
N ARG A 36 -6.67 1.86 20.81
CA ARG A 36 -6.16 3.22 20.56
C ARG A 36 -5.08 3.25 19.48
N ILE A 37 -4.06 2.41 19.59
CA ILE A 37 -2.96 2.34 18.62
C ILE A 37 -3.49 1.98 17.23
N LYS A 38 -4.40 1.01 17.14
CA LYS A 38 -5.02 0.62 15.88
C LYS A 38 -5.85 1.74 15.27
N LEU A 39 -6.62 2.46 16.08
CA LEU A 39 -7.42 3.60 15.63
C LEU A 39 -6.53 4.70 15.05
N VAL A 40 -5.47 5.08 15.76
CA VAL A 40 -4.49 6.06 15.29
C VAL A 40 -3.85 5.59 13.99
N SER A 41 -3.38 4.33 13.95
CA SER A 41 -2.76 3.75 12.74
C SER A 41 -3.72 3.76 11.55
N LYS A 42 -5.00 3.45 11.78
CA LYS A 42 -6.03 3.45 10.73
C LYS A 42 -6.36 4.86 10.25
N ALA A 43 -6.47 5.83 11.15
CA ALA A 43 -6.69 7.23 10.81
C ALA A 43 -5.54 7.79 9.94
N ILE A 44 -4.29 7.51 10.33
CA ILE A 44 -3.10 7.84 9.53
C ILE A 44 -3.17 7.17 8.16
N ALA A 45 -3.41 5.86 8.11
CA ALA A 45 -3.47 5.12 6.84
C ALA A 45 -4.54 5.64 5.88
N THR A 46 -5.72 6.01 6.39
CA THR A 46 -6.79 6.59 5.56
C THR A 46 -6.38 7.94 4.96
N LYS A 47 -5.71 8.81 5.74
CA LYS A 47 -5.23 10.12 5.29
C LYS A 47 -4.08 10.01 4.28
N VAL A 48 -3.13 9.11 4.53
CA VAL A 48 -2.05 8.80 3.58
C VAL A 48 -2.62 8.21 2.29
N LYS A 49 -3.63 7.34 2.39
CA LYS A 49 -4.27 6.76 1.20
C LYS A 49 -4.91 7.83 0.31
N SER A 50 -5.64 8.79 0.87
CA SER A 50 -6.24 9.86 0.06
C SER A 50 -5.18 10.70 -0.65
N PHE A 51 -4.04 10.94 0.02
CA PHE A 51 -2.91 11.64 -0.58
C PHE A 51 -2.25 10.85 -1.72
N LEU A 52 -1.99 9.56 -1.53
CA LEU A 52 -1.34 8.71 -2.54
C LEU A 52 -2.26 8.29 -3.70
N SER A 53 -3.57 8.58 -3.63
CA SER A 53 -4.54 8.06 -4.59
C SER A 53 -4.30 8.50 -6.04
N SER A 54 -3.59 9.62 -6.25
CA SER A 54 -3.22 10.11 -7.58
C SER A 54 -2.11 9.31 -8.26
N ASP A 55 -1.19 8.71 -7.48
CA ASP A 55 0.08 8.17 -8.02
C ASP A 55 0.12 6.65 -8.10
N ILE A 56 -0.99 6.01 -7.74
CA ILE A 56 -1.09 4.56 -7.77
C ILE A 56 -1.13 4.09 -9.23
N SER A 57 -0.07 3.40 -9.64
CA SER A 57 0.01 2.74 -10.94
C SER A 57 -1.18 1.80 -11.16
N LYS A 58 -1.65 1.71 -12.40
CA LYS A 58 -2.71 0.75 -12.81
C LYS A 58 -2.29 -0.71 -12.60
N PHE A 59 -0.99 -0.99 -12.58
CA PHE A 59 -0.45 -2.35 -12.43
C PHE A 59 -0.14 -2.73 -10.98
N GLN A 60 -0.33 -1.83 -10.02
CA GLN A 60 -0.20 -2.13 -8.60
C GLN A 60 -1.51 -2.73 -8.10
N SER A 61 -1.56 -4.02 -7.78
CA SER A 61 -2.80 -4.68 -7.35
C SER A 61 -2.87 -4.90 -5.84
N ASP A 62 -1.72 -4.99 -5.17
CA ASP A 62 -1.66 -5.34 -3.76
C ASP A 62 -2.15 -4.22 -2.84
N PHE A 63 -2.83 -4.63 -1.76
CA PHE A 63 -3.32 -3.77 -0.68
C PHE A 63 -4.30 -2.66 -1.11
N LEU A 64 -4.87 -2.75 -2.31
CA LEU A 64 -5.84 -1.78 -2.84
C LEU A 64 -7.24 -2.38 -2.89
N PRO A 65 -8.27 -1.68 -2.38
CA PRO A 65 -9.63 -2.18 -2.44
C PRO A 65 -10.09 -2.27 -3.90
N GLY A 66 -10.75 -3.37 -4.24
CA GLY A 66 -11.28 -3.60 -5.59
C GLY A 66 -10.25 -4.09 -6.61
N ARG A 67 -9.00 -4.34 -6.21
CA ARG A 67 -7.99 -5.03 -7.02
C ARG A 67 -7.70 -6.40 -6.43
N LEU A 68 -7.57 -7.42 -7.29
CA LEU A 68 -7.37 -8.79 -6.84
C LEU A 68 -5.93 -9.22 -7.12
N ILE A 69 -5.39 -10.05 -6.23
CA ILE A 69 -4.06 -10.67 -6.43
C ILE A 69 -4.01 -11.51 -7.73
N THR A 70 -5.15 -12.04 -8.15
CA THR A 70 -5.30 -12.80 -9.40
C THR A 70 -4.94 -11.96 -10.63
N ASP A 71 -5.15 -10.64 -10.59
CA ASP A 71 -4.83 -9.74 -11.70
C ASP A 71 -3.32 -9.68 -11.93
N THR A 72 -2.53 -9.61 -10.84
CA THR A 72 -1.07 -9.64 -10.91
C THR A 72 -0.55 -10.99 -11.39
N VAL A 73 -1.18 -12.10 -10.95
CA VAL A 73 -0.81 -13.45 -11.41
C VAL A 73 -1.05 -13.59 -12.92
N LEU A 74 -2.17 -13.05 -13.43
CA LEU A 74 -2.46 -13.08 -14.86
C LEU A 74 -1.43 -12.29 -15.68
N ILE A 75 -1.10 -11.07 -15.24
CA ILE A 75 -0.06 -10.26 -15.89
C ILE A 75 1.29 -10.99 -15.91
N ALA A 76 1.69 -11.60 -14.79
CA ALA A 76 2.92 -12.38 -14.73
C ALA A 76 2.90 -13.60 -15.67
N TYR A 77 1.75 -14.26 -15.78
CA TYR A 77 1.55 -15.37 -16.72
C TYR A 77 1.69 -14.91 -18.17
N GLU A 78 1.07 -13.79 -18.55
CA GLU A 78 1.20 -13.19 -19.89
C GLU A 78 2.64 -12.80 -20.22
N ILE A 79 3.36 -12.19 -19.28
CA ILE A 79 4.78 -11.85 -19.45
C ILE A 79 5.61 -13.12 -19.70
N ASN A 80 5.42 -14.16 -18.88
CA ASN A 80 6.14 -15.43 -19.05
C ASN A 80 5.79 -16.11 -20.37
N HIS A 81 4.50 -16.12 -20.75
CA HIS A 81 4.06 -16.68 -22.00
C HIS A 81 4.68 -15.96 -23.19
N TYR A 82 4.65 -14.62 -23.19
CA TYR A 82 5.27 -13.79 -24.21
C TYR A 82 6.76 -14.10 -24.37
N LEU A 83 7.51 -14.13 -23.26
CA LEU A 83 8.94 -14.42 -23.28
C LEU A 83 9.24 -15.84 -23.77
N ALA A 84 8.43 -16.83 -23.38
CA ALA A 84 8.59 -18.20 -23.83
C ALA A 84 8.35 -18.38 -25.34
N HIS A 85 7.53 -17.51 -25.96
CA HIS A 85 7.17 -17.60 -27.39
C HIS A 85 7.95 -16.61 -28.27
N LYS A 86 8.84 -15.79 -27.68
CA LYS A 86 9.67 -14.84 -28.44
C LYS A 86 10.91 -15.54 -29.00
N TYR A 87 10.76 -16.20 -30.15
CA TYR A 87 11.86 -16.93 -30.80
C TYR A 87 12.64 -16.13 -31.87
N TRP A 88 12.14 -14.96 -32.27
CA TRP A 88 12.69 -14.16 -33.39
C TRP A 88 12.75 -12.67 -33.04
N GLY A 89 13.75 -11.98 -33.58
CA GLY A 89 13.99 -10.55 -33.37
C GLY A 89 15.45 -10.26 -33.01
N SER A 90 15.94 -9.07 -33.32
CA SER A 90 17.32 -8.66 -32.99
C SER A 90 17.49 -8.22 -31.52
N VAL A 91 16.39 -8.02 -30.80
CA VAL A 91 16.37 -7.54 -29.41
C VAL A 91 15.75 -8.60 -28.50
N GLY A 92 16.53 -9.02 -27.50
CA GLY A 92 16.08 -9.91 -26.43
C GLY A 92 15.38 -9.14 -25.31
N ASP A 93 14.31 -9.72 -24.78
CA ASP A 93 13.57 -9.17 -23.63
C ASP A 93 13.80 -10.02 -22.39
N VAL A 94 13.73 -9.41 -21.21
CA VAL A 94 13.92 -10.09 -19.93
C VAL A 94 12.86 -9.63 -18.94
N ALA A 95 12.27 -10.57 -18.20
CA ALA A 95 11.47 -10.26 -17.01
C ALA A 95 12.38 -10.14 -15.79
N LEU A 96 12.26 -9.01 -15.08
CA LEU A 96 12.95 -8.78 -13.81
C LEU A 96 11.94 -8.86 -12.67
N LYS A 97 12.13 -9.84 -11.77
CA LYS A 97 11.35 -9.95 -10.53
C LYS A 97 12.18 -9.39 -9.37
N LEU A 98 11.69 -8.32 -8.76
CA LEU A 98 12.29 -7.70 -7.57
C LEU A 98 11.46 -8.05 -6.34
N ASP A 99 12.14 -8.37 -5.24
CA ASP A 99 11.52 -8.65 -3.94
C ASP A 99 12.32 -8.01 -2.81
N PHE A 100 11.62 -7.56 -1.77
CA PHE A 100 12.23 -6.87 -0.63
C PHE A 100 12.23 -7.76 0.60
N SER A 101 13.43 -8.17 1.04
CA SER A 101 13.55 -8.91 2.31
C SER A 101 13.12 -8.03 3.48
N LYS A 102 12.11 -8.47 4.25
CA LYS A 102 11.60 -7.77 5.43
C LYS A 102 11.31 -6.29 5.16
N ALA A 103 10.49 -6.01 4.15
CA ALA A 103 10.23 -4.66 3.66
C ALA A 103 9.93 -3.66 4.79
N TYR A 104 9.09 -4.01 5.76
CA TYR A 104 8.74 -3.14 6.89
C TYR A 104 9.87 -2.90 7.90
N ASP A 105 10.83 -3.84 8.03
CA ASP A 105 11.94 -3.72 8.97
C ASP A 105 13.10 -2.88 8.39
N ARG A 106 13.13 -2.71 7.05
CA ARG A 106 14.23 -2.04 6.33
C ARG A 106 13.86 -0.66 5.77
N VAL A 107 12.66 -0.14 6.05
CA VAL A 107 12.29 1.21 5.60
C VAL A 107 13.06 2.24 6.42
N GLU A 108 13.80 3.11 5.73
CA GLU A 108 14.42 4.29 6.34
C GLU A 108 13.38 5.38 6.59
N TRP A 109 13.21 5.79 7.85
CA TRP A 109 12.19 6.77 8.24
C TRP A 109 12.38 8.13 7.57
N ILE A 110 13.62 8.59 7.46
CA ILE A 110 13.96 9.87 6.79
C ILE A 110 13.59 9.81 5.31
N PHE A 111 13.75 8.64 4.67
CA PHE A 111 13.34 8.46 3.28
C PHE A 111 11.81 8.56 3.15
N LEU A 112 11.06 7.85 4.01
CA LEU A 112 9.61 7.89 4.00
C LEU A 112 9.06 9.30 4.23
N GLU A 113 9.61 10.04 5.19
CA GLU A 113 9.23 11.43 5.46
C GLU A 113 9.47 12.32 4.24
N ARG A 114 10.64 12.22 3.60
CA ARG A 114 10.96 13.00 2.39
C ARG A 114 10.02 12.68 1.24
N VAL A 115 9.67 11.41 1.04
CA VAL A 115 8.72 10.99 -0.01
C VAL A 115 7.34 11.61 0.25
N LEU A 116 6.82 11.50 1.48
CA LEU A 116 5.53 12.07 1.84
C LEU A 116 5.51 13.60 1.81
N ALA A 117 6.64 14.25 2.11
CA ALA A 117 6.76 15.71 2.12
C ALA A 117 6.87 16.33 0.72
N ARG A 118 7.31 15.57 -0.28
CA ARG A 118 7.66 16.07 -1.63
C ARG A 118 6.45 16.33 -2.52
N GLY A 119 5.30 15.73 -2.21
CA GLY A 119 4.14 15.77 -3.12
C GLY A 119 4.20 14.62 -4.10
N ALA A 120 3.03 14.06 -4.36
CA ALA A 120 2.69 13.44 -5.63
C ALA A 120 3.04 14.37 -6.79
#